data_AF-A0A950CGP9-F1
#
_entry.id   AF-A0A950CGP9-F1
#
_cell.length_a   1.000
_cell.length_b   1.000
_cell.length_c   1.000
_cell.angle_alpha   90.00
_cell.angle_beta   90.00
_cell.angle_gamma   90.00
#
_symmetry.space_group_name_H-M   'P 1'
#
loop_
_entity.id
_entity.type
_entity.pdbx_description
1 polymer ?
#
loop_
_entity_poly.entity_id
_entity_poly.type
_entity_poly.pdbx_seq_one_letter_code
_entity_poly.pdbx_strand_id
1 'polypeptide(L)'
;MGDGSAERVGGDTPENQQQSWQWRTQANGPYQFWGRSHSLRLALEAVVRSMGIFSLILAIGLVALVCLQMAGKLPVANAAEGTFQRTLQVIGPVSIDISTDSGGVNVRPGNSGQVLVMGHVKVTSWFGGNDQQRVKKIVDNPPIQQSRGEIRIGHITNSGFLHNVSIGYDLVVPPQTRLRSSTGSGDQTIEGLQGQLEIETGSGNLKISDIGDTVRADSGSGDIEIYRVKGNVHAEVGSGSINATEVAGGFEGSTGSGGIYLDQSARGPVRAETGSGGIELRGVRGPLEATAGSGNITVEGNPMGRWTVNTDSGDVRLKLASEAAFDLDAHTDSGSISISQPITVQGAQGPEELRGKVQGGGVPVEIATASGNIQIR
;
A
#
# COMPACT_ATOMS: atom_id res chain seq x y z
N MET A 1 -39.43 -63.84 29.21
CA MET A 1 -39.23 -64.78 28.08
C MET A 1 -37.96 -64.27 27.40
N GLY A 2 -36.75 -64.74 27.73
CA GLY A 2 -36.23 -66.10 27.52
C GLY A 2 -36.18 -66.35 26.01
N ASP A 3 -35.07 -66.65 25.34
CA ASP A 3 -33.83 -67.39 25.66
C ASP A 3 -32.97 -67.33 24.36
N GLY A 4 -31.67 -67.03 24.42
CA GLY A 4 -30.62 -68.01 24.03
C GLY A 4 -29.99 -67.65 22.67
N SER A 5 -28.70 -67.85 22.34
CA SER A 5 -27.63 -68.64 22.94
C SER A 5 -26.30 -68.29 22.25
N ALA A 6 -25.19 -68.41 23.02
CA ALA A 6 -23.79 -68.72 22.62
C ALA A 6 -23.06 -67.76 21.64
N GLU A 7 -21.77 -67.44 21.76
CA GLU A 7 -20.64 -68.22 22.29
C GLU A 7 -19.48 -67.24 22.62
N ARG A 8 -18.65 -67.58 23.61
CA ARG A 8 -17.46 -66.84 24.05
C ARG A 8 -16.19 -67.49 23.45
N VAL A 9 -15.07 -66.76 23.60
CA VAL A 9 -13.63 -67.11 23.39
C VAL A 9 -13.09 -66.51 22.08
N GLY A 10 -12.08 -65.63 22.05
CA GLY A 10 -11.23 -65.02 23.07
C GLY A 10 -10.10 -64.24 22.35
N GLY A 11 -9.50 -63.27 23.05
CA GLY A 11 -8.16 -62.74 22.74
C GLY A 11 -8.07 -61.43 21.95
N ASP A 12 -8.08 -60.31 22.68
CA ASP A 12 -7.07 -59.22 22.66
C ASP A 12 -6.01 -59.32 21.54
N THR A 13 -5.73 -58.33 20.70
CA THR A 13 -5.10 -57.01 20.97
C THR A 13 -4.81 -56.30 19.61
N PRO A 14 -4.34 -55.04 19.54
CA PRO A 14 -5.14 -53.99 18.92
C PRO A 14 -4.46 -53.20 17.77
N GLU A 15 -5.30 -52.41 17.10
CA GLU A 15 -5.11 -51.00 16.74
C GLU A 15 -3.86 -50.57 15.94
N ASN A 16 -4.16 -50.21 14.69
CA ASN A 16 -3.23 -49.82 13.64
C ASN A 16 -3.42 -48.32 13.33
N GLN A 17 -2.31 -47.59 13.43
CA GLN A 17 -1.92 -46.34 12.74
C GLN A 17 -2.58 -45.00 13.12
N GLN A 18 -1.79 -44.18 13.80
CA GLN A 18 -1.59 -42.79 13.39
C GLN A 18 -0.09 -42.44 13.38
N GLN A 19 0.37 -41.97 12.22
CA GLN A 19 1.72 -41.48 11.98
C GLN A 19 1.89 -40.07 12.55
N SER A 20 2.93 -39.85 13.34
CA SER A 20 3.48 -38.52 13.59
C SER A 20 5.00 -38.60 13.60
N TRP A 21 5.64 -37.72 12.84
CA TRP A 21 7.10 -37.62 12.76
C TRP A 21 7.62 -36.71 13.85
N GLN A 22 8.47 -37.24 14.73
CA GLN A 22 9.32 -36.44 15.61
C GLN A 22 10.76 -36.93 15.51
N TRP A 23 11.67 -35.99 15.29
CA TRP A 23 13.11 -36.22 15.27
C TRP A 23 13.65 -36.31 16.70
N ARG A 24 14.38 -37.37 17.02
CA ARG A 24 15.45 -37.33 18.03
C ARG A 24 16.52 -38.38 17.75
N THR A 25 17.75 -37.89 17.84
CA THR A 25 19.03 -38.55 17.66
C THR A 25 19.36 -39.51 18.80
N GLN A 26 19.88 -40.71 18.48
CA GLN A 26 20.85 -41.37 19.36
C GLN A 26 21.77 -42.32 18.58
N ALA A 27 23.01 -42.38 19.05
CA ALA A 27 24.17 -43.03 18.48
C ALA A 27 24.20 -44.55 18.69
N ASN A 28 24.86 -45.27 17.79
CA ASN A 28 25.99 -46.16 18.09
C ASN A 28 26.63 -46.70 16.79
N GLY A 29 27.97 -46.74 16.73
CA GLY A 29 28.80 -47.06 15.55
C GLY A 29 28.89 -48.56 15.21
N PRO A 30 30.01 -49.12 14.70
CA PRO A 30 31.27 -48.50 14.25
C PRO A 30 31.69 -48.92 12.83
N TYR A 31 32.45 -48.08 12.11
CA TYR A 31 33.40 -48.57 11.11
C TYR A 31 34.73 -47.84 11.23
N GLN A 32 35.76 -48.66 11.33
CA GLN A 32 37.14 -48.29 11.53
C GLN A 32 37.69 -47.54 10.32
N PHE A 33 38.45 -46.46 10.56
CA PHE A 33 39.60 -46.16 9.72
C PHE A 33 40.80 -45.85 10.59
N TRP A 34 41.80 -46.71 10.42
CA TRP A 34 43.15 -46.61 10.94
C TRP A 34 43.86 -45.36 10.41
N GLY A 35 44.73 -44.79 11.26
CA GLY A 35 46.11 -44.60 10.84
C GLY A 35 46.58 -43.17 10.56
N ARG A 36 47.19 -42.59 11.60
CA ARG A 36 48.44 -41.81 11.55
C ARG A 36 48.41 -40.43 10.87
N SER A 37 48.42 -39.39 11.71
CA SER A 37 49.62 -38.56 11.86
C SER A 37 49.47 -37.59 13.03
N HIS A 38 49.91 -38.06 14.21
CA HIS A 38 50.10 -37.27 15.43
C HIS A 38 51.31 -36.30 15.34
N SER A 39 51.82 -36.04 14.12
CA SER A 39 53.03 -35.26 13.85
C SER A 39 52.77 -33.79 13.49
N LEU A 40 51.51 -33.38 13.27
CA LEU A 40 51.18 -31.98 12.94
C LEU A 40 50.93 -31.11 14.18
N ARG A 41 50.47 -31.69 15.29
CA ARG A 41 50.22 -30.93 16.53
C ARG A 41 51.51 -30.47 17.24
N LEU A 42 52.57 -31.28 17.19
CA LEU A 42 53.86 -30.92 17.78
C LEU A 42 54.67 -29.95 16.89
N ALA A 43 54.45 -29.96 15.57
CA ALA A 43 55.07 -29.00 14.67
C ALA A 43 54.50 -27.57 14.83
N LEU A 44 53.21 -27.45 15.14
CA LEU A 44 52.58 -26.14 15.38
C LEU A 44 53.06 -25.48 16.69
N GLU A 45 53.23 -26.24 17.78
CA GLU A 45 53.66 -25.67 19.07
C GLU A 45 55.14 -25.23 19.07
N ALA A 46 56.00 -25.88 18.28
CA ALA A 46 57.41 -25.51 18.16
C ALA A 46 57.63 -24.23 17.34
N VAL A 47 56.82 -24.00 16.30
CA VAL A 47 56.94 -22.80 15.43
C VAL A 47 56.46 -21.53 16.15
N VAL A 48 55.42 -21.64 16.99
CA VAL A 48 54.88 -20.50 17.75
C VAL A 48 55.84 -20.01 18.85
N ARG A 49 56.74 -20.85 19.37
CA ARG A 49 57.77 -20.45 20.35
C ARG A 49 59.04 -19.83 19.74
N SER A 50 59.24 -19.94 18.42
CA SER A 50 60.48 -19.48 17.74
C SER A 50 60.33 -18.15 16.99
N MET A 51 59.11 -17.63 16.84
CA MET A 51 58.86 -16.46 16.00
C MET A 51 58.70 -15.24 16.88
N GLY A 52 59.77 -14.43 16.95
CA GLY A 52 59.75 -13.14 17.64
C GLY A 52 58.59 -12.26 17.16
N ILE A 53 58.19 -11.32 18.01
CA ILE A 53 57.01 -10.43 17.89
C ILE A 53 56.85 -9.79 16.49
N PHE A 54 57.95 -9.65 15.73
CA PHE A 54 57.97 -9.23 14.33
C PHE A 54 57.22 -10.14 13.33
N SER A 55 57.21 -11.46 13.53
CA SER A 55 56.55 -12.41 12.62
C SER A 55 55.02 -12.48 12.82
N LEU A 56 54.55 -12.18 14.03
CA LEU A 56 53.11 -12.10 14.32
C LEU A 56 52.49 -10.83 13.72
N ILE A 57 53.24 -9.71 13.70
CA ILE A 57 52.83 -8.47 13.05
C ILE A 57 52.80 -8.63 11.52
N LEU A 58 53.72 -9.40 10.94
CA LEU A 58 53.71 -9.72 9.50
C LEU A 58 52.51 -10.63 9.13
N ALA A 59 52.13 -11.57 9.99
CA ALA A 59 50.98 -12.46 9.77
C ALA A 59 49.63 -11.71 9.92
N ILE A 60 49.50 -10.82 10.91
CA ILE A 60 48.32 -9.96 11.06
C ILE A 60 48.26 -8.93 9.91
N GLY A 61 49.41 -8.42 9.46
CA GLY A 61 49.52 -7.57 8.27
C GLY A 61 49.08 -8.29 7.00
N LEU A 62 49.42 -9.56 6.83
CA LEU A 62 49.01 -10.35 5.65
C LEU A 62 47.52 -10.73 5.70
N VAL A 63 46.97 -11.04 6.87
CA VAL A 63 45.52 -11.30 7.04
C VAL A 63 44.72 -10.00 6.86
N ALA A 64 45.22 -8.86 7.36
CA ALA A 64 44.61 -7.56 7.12
C ALA A 64 44.68 -7.15 5.64
N LEU A 65 45.78 -7.45 4.93
CA LEU A 65 45.90 -7.17 3.50
C LEU A 65 44.99 -8.09 2.66
N VAL A 66 44.82 -9.36 3.04
CA VAL A 66 43.88 -10.29 2.40
C VAL A 66 42.43 -9.89 2.69
N CYS A 67 42.11 -9.47 3.92
CA CYS A 67 40.79 -8.93 4.27
C CYS A 67 40.52 -7.58 3.57
N LEU A 68 41.52 -6.72 3.36
CA LEU A 68 41.37 -5.46 2.63
C LEU A 68 41.25 -5.69 1.11
N GLN A 69 41.89 -6.74 0.57
CA GLN A 69 41.68 -7.19 -0.81
C GLN A 69 40.36 -7.95 -1.03
N MET A 70 39.76 -8.49 0.03
CA MET A 70 38.39 -9.04 0.01
C MET A 70 37.33 -7.97 0.29
N ALA A 71 37.66 -6.88 0.99
CA ALA A 71 36.77 -5.74 1.21
C ALA A 71 36.63 -4.83 -0.03
N GLY A 72 37.57 -4.90 -0.98
CA GLY A 72 37.55 -4.14 -2.24
C GLY A 72 36.70 -4.74 -3.37
N LYS A 73 35.96 -5.83 -3.11
CA LYS A 73 35.05 -6.47 -4.09
C LYS A 73 33.67 -6.69 -3.48
N LEU A 74 33.06 -5.65 -2.92
CA LEU A 74 31.60 -5.59 -3.02
C LEU A 74 31.29 -5.52 -4.52
N PRO A 75 30.54 -6.47 -5.10
CA PRO A 75 30.14 -6.36 -6.49
C PRO A 75 29.33 -5.07 -6.62
N VAL A 76 29.96 -4.02 -7.19
CA VAL A 76 29.23 -2.87 -7.66
C VAL A 76 28.30 -3.42 -8.74
N ALA A 77 27.00 -3.44 -8.47
CA ALA A 77 26.02 -3.88 -9.44
C ALA A 77 26.25 -3.06 -10.71
N ASN A 78 26.63 -3.71 -11.81
CA ASN A 78 26.72 -3.04 -13.10
C ASN A 78 25.28 -2.81 -13.56
N ALA A 79 24.76 -1.61 -13.30
CA ALA A 79 23.48 -1.19 -13.84
C ALA A 79 23.68 -0.74 -15.28
N ALA A 80 23.01 -1.38 -16.24
CA ALA A 80 22.94 -0.90 -17.60
C ALA A 80 21.67 -0.05 -17.76
N GLU A 81 21.82 1.14 -18.33
CA GLU A 81 20.72 2.09 -18.54
C GLU A 81 20.52 2.38 -20.03
N GLY A 82 19.29 2.67 -20.42
CA GLY A 82 18.95 3.12 -21.76
C GLY A 82 17.63 3.86 -21.78
N THR A 83 17.43 4.67 -22.80
CA THR A 83 16.18 5.42 -23.00
C THR A 83 15.66 5.23 -24.41
N PHE A 84 14.34 5.32 -24.57
CA PHE A 84 13.71 5.37 -25.88
C PHE A 84 12.61 6.42 -25.90
N GLN A 85 12.31 6.90 -27.09
CA GLN A 85 11.24 7.86 -27.33
C GLN A 85 10.40 7.37 -28.51
N ARG A 86 9.07 7.42 -28.35
CA ARG A 86 8.09 7.11 -29.40
C ARG A 86 6.99 8.17 -29.40
N THR A 87 6.67 8.68 -30.59
CA THR A 87 5.56 9.61 -30.79
C THR A 87 4.49 8.90 -31.60
N LEU A 88 3.29 8.79 -31.04
CA LEU A 88 2.14 8.13 -31.64
C LEU A 88 1.13 9.19 -32.06
N GLN A 89 0.69 9.14 -33.31
CA GLN A 89 -0.38 10.01 -33.80
C GLN A 89 -1.73 9.40 -33.41
N VAL A 90 -2.64 10.23 -32.88
CA VAL A 90 -3.94 9.80 -32.36
C VAL A 90 -5.04 10.72 -32.85
N ILE A 91 -6.25 10.19 -33.03
CA ILE A 91 -7.42 10.95 -33.46
C ILE A 91 -8.51 10.78 -32.40
N GLY A 92 -8.88 11.88 -31.74
CA GLY A 92 -9.92 11.89 -30.70
C GLY A 92 -9.44 11.43 -29.32
N PRO A 93 -10.37 11.12 -28.41
CA PRO A 93 -10.05 10.62 -27.07
C PRO A 93 -9.35 9.27 -27.15
N VAL A 94 -8.29 9.10 -26.35
CA VAL A 94 -7.46 7.89 -26.35
C VAL A 94 -7.62 7.18 -25.03
N SER A 95 -7.64 5.84 -25.07
CA SER A 95 -7.49 5.00 -23.89
C SER A 95 -6.04 4.52 -23.82
N ILE A 96 -5.36 4.77 -22.71
CA ILE A 96 -4.00 4.29 -22.49
C ILE A 96 -4.02 3.30 -21.33
N ASP A 97 -3.41 2.14 -21.53
CA ASP A 97 -3.19 1.10 -20.52
C ASP A 97 -1.67 0.93 -20.33
N ILE A 98 -1.20 1.16 -19.11
CA ILE A 98 0.22 1.10 -18.76
C ILE A 98 0.40 0.02 -17.70
N SER A 99 1.36 -0.88 -17.93
CA SER A 99 1.78 -1.87 -16.94
C SER A 99 3.28 -1.86 -16.79
N THR A 100 3.77 -1.74 -15.56
CA THR A 100 5.18 -1.92 -15.23
C THR A 100 5.33 -2.51 -13.84
N ASP A 101 6.48 -3.12 -13.56
CA ASP A 101 6.72 -3.73 -12.26
C ASP A 101 7.29 -2.69 -11.30
N SER A 102 8.56 -2.34 -11.44
CA SER A 102 9.27 -1.44 -10.52
C SER A 102 9.46 0.00 -11.03
N GLY A 103 9.16 0.27 -12.30
CA GLY A 103 9.37 1.60 -12.87
C GLY A 103 8.26 2.57 -12.49
N GLY A 104 8.60 3.83 -12.28
CA GLY A 104 7.60 4.87 -12.05
C GLY A 104 6.86 5.27 -13.33
N VAL A 105 5.67 5.84 -13.17
CA VAL A 105 4.85 6.33 -14.27
C VAL A 105 4.52 7.81 -14.05
N ASN A 106 4.99 8.66 -14.95
CA ASN A 106 4.64 10.08 -14.95
C ASN A 106 3.79 10.40 -16.18
N VAL A 107 2.63 11.01 -15.98
CA VAL A 107 1.75 11.41 -17.08
C VAL A 107 1.37 12.86 -16.92
N ARG A 108 1.61 13.64 -17.97
CA ARG A 108 1.27 15.07 -18.04
C ARG A 108 0.50 15.40 -19.31
N PRO A 109 -0.30 16.48 -19.32
CA PRO A 109 -1.06 16.84 -20.50
C PRO A 109 -0.16 17.47 -21.55
N GLY A 110 -0.56 17.34 -22.83
CA GLY A 110 0.04 18.04 -23.94
C GLY A 110 -0.96 18.34 -25.05
N ASN A 111 -0.45 18.51 -26.27
CA ASN A 111 -1.28 18.88 -27.42
C ASN A 111 -2.25 17.76 -27.82
N SER A 112 -3.44 18.13 -28.27
CA SER A 112 -4.36 17.19 -28.90
C SER A 112 -3.76 16.59 -30.16
N GLY A 113 -3.89 15.27 -30.35
CA GLY A 113 -3.52 14.58 -31.59
C GLY A 113 -2.21 13.78 -31.55
N GLN A 114 -1.44 13.89 -30.46
CA GLN A 114 -0.23 13.09 -30.30
C GLN A 114 -0.08 12.56 -28.86
N VAL A 115 0.49 11.37 -28.75
CA VAL A 115 0.97 10.79 -27.48
C VAL A 115 2.47 10.61 -27.59
N LEU A 116 3.22 11.25 -26.70
CA LEU A 116 4.66 11.05 -26.57
C LEU A 116 4.90 10.08 -25.42
N VAL A 117 5.65 9.02 -25.68
CA VAL A 117 6.09 8.03 -24.69
C VAL A 117 7.60 8.05 -24.63
N MET A 118 8.13 8.33 -23.45
CA MET A 118 9.55 8.21 -23.10
C MET A 118 9.70 7.07 -22.10
N GLY A 119 10.57 6.11 -22.40
CA GLY A 119 10.84 4.99 -21.52
C GLY A 119 12.26 5.03 -20.98
N HIS A 120 12.42 4.79 -19.68
CA HIS A 120 13.68 4.74 -18.96
C HIS A 120 13.93 3.30 -18.51
N VAL A 121 14.83 2.62 -19.20
CA VAL A 121 15.14 1.20 -18.97
C VAL A 121 16.37 1.09 -18.08
N LYS A 122 16.22 0.40 -16.96
CA LYS A 122 17.31 0.07 -16.04
C LYS A 122 17.36 -1.45 -15.84
N VAL A 123 18.53 -2.04 -16.07
CA VAL A 123 18.78 -3.46 -15.85
C VAL A 123 19.82 -3.61 -14.75
N THR A 124 19.48 -4.35 -13.69
CA THR A 124 20.38 -4.57 -12.56
C THR A 124 20.72 -6.05 -12.44
N SER A 125 21.97 -6.44 -12.68
CA SER A 125 22.42 -7.82 -12.45
C SER A 125 23.53 -7.87 -11.40
N TRP A 126 23.37 -8.74 -10.40
CA TRP A 126 24.37 -8.93 -9.34
C TRP A 126 25.51 -9.89 -9.74
N PHE A 127 25.29 -10.68 -10.78
CA PHE A 127 26.28 -11.55 -11.39
C PHE A 127 26.36 -11.17 -12.87
N GLY A 128 27.55 -10.78 -13.34
CA GLY A 128 27.76 -10.18 -14.66
C GLY A 128 27.03 -10.90 -15.78
N GLY A 129 26.26 -10.14 -16.57
CA GLY A 129 25.42 -10.64 -17.66
C GLY A 129 25.42 -9.70 -18.87
N ASN A 130 24.71 -10.11 -19.93
CA ASN A 130 24.55 -9.36 -21.20
C ASN A 130 23.58 -8.17 -21.05
N ASP A 131 23.70 -7.38 -19.98
CA ASP A 131 22.72 -6.37 -19.58
C ASP A 131 22.57 -5.26 -20.64
N GLN A 132 23.68 -4.83 -21.25
CA GLN A 132 23.66 -3.87 -22.35
C GLN A 132 22.92 -4.40 -23.59
N GLN A 133 23.03 -5.69 -23.92
CA GLN A 133 22.31 -6.26 -25.06
C GLN A 133 20.79 -6.34 -24.78
N ARG A 134 20.40 -6.55 -23.51
CA ARG A 134 19.00 -6.58 -23.10
C ARG A 134 18.39 -5.18 -23.16
N VAL A 135 19.09 -4.18 -22.62
CA VAL A 135 18.71 -2.76 -22.76
C VAL A 135 18.53 -2.41 -24.23
N LYS A 136 19.52 -2.75 -25.06
CA LYS A 136 19.46 -2.45 -26.50
C LYS A 136 18.24 -3.07 -27.19
N LYS A 137 17.91 -4.34 -26.90
CA LYS A 137 16.71 -5.00 -27.45
C LYS A 137 15.41 -4.29 -27.10
N ILE A 138 15.29 -3.79 -25.86
CA ILE A 138 14.10 -3.07 -25.40
C ILE A 138 14.03 -1.68 -26.03
N VAL A 139 15.16 -0.98 -26.14
CA VAL A 139 15.24 0.33 -26.79
C VAL A 139 14.92 0.22 -28.29
N ASP A 140 15.40 -0.83 -28.96
CA ASP A 140 15.16 -1.09 -30.37
C ASP A 140 13.68 -1.47 -30.63
N ASN A 141 13.09 -2.29 -29.75
CA ASN A 141 11.70 -2.73 -29.83
C ASN A 141 10.94 -2.47 -28.52
N PRO A 142 10.53 -1.23 -28.25
CA PRO A 142 9.85 -0.88 -27.02
C PRO A 142 8.48 -1.56 -26.95
N PRO A 143 8.02 -1.96 -25.74
CA PRO A 143 6.78 -2.71 -25.52
C PRO A 143 5.55 -1.80 -25.65
N ILE A 144 5.37 -1.17 -26.81
CA ILE A 144 4.28 -0.24 -27.11
C ILE A 144 3.46 -0.82 -28.24
N GLN A 145 2.17 -1.01 -28.01
CA GLN A 145 1.21 -1.50 -28.99
C GLN A 145 0.12 -0.46 -29.17
N GLN A 146 -0.11 -0.04 -30.41
CA GLN A 146 -1.19 0.88 -30.76
C GLN A 146 -2.24 0.15 -31.58
N SER A 147 -3.47 0.13 -31.06
CA SER A 147 -4.68 -0.32 -31.75
C SER A 147 -5.60 0.89 -31.98
N ARG A 148 -6.70 0.70 -32.71
CA ARG A 148 -7.63 1.82 -33.01
C ARG A 148 -8.24 2.38 -31.71
N GLY A 149 -7.71 3.53 -31.25
CA GLY A 149 -8.19 4.26 -30.07
C GLY A 149 -7.62 3.78 -28.72
N GLU A 150 -6.71 2.81 -28.74
CA GLU A 150 -6.13 2.21 -27.54
C GLU A 150 -4.60 2.10 -27.69
N ILE A 151 -3.86 2.48 -26.65
CA ILE A 151 -2.41 2.34 -26.57
C ILE A 151 -2.09 1.48 -25.34
N ARG A 152 -1.41 0.36 -25.54
CA ARG A 152 -0.91 -0.50 -24.46
C ARG A 152 0.60 -0.36 -24.33
N ILE A 153 1.08 -0.17 -23.11
CA ILE A 153 2.49 0.08 -22.81
C ILE A 153 2.94 -0.89 -21.72
N GLY A 154 4.05 -1.60 -21.94
CA GLY A 154 4.72 -2.41 -20.92
C GLY A 154 4.12 -3.81 -20.67
N HIS A 155 3.04 -4.18 -21.37
CA HIS A 155 2.54 -5.56 -21.37
C HIS A 155 3.49 -6.49 -22.14
N ILE A 156 4.37 -7.18 -21.42
CA ILE A 156 5.34 -8.09 -22.02
C ILE A 156 4.97 -9.53 -21.69
N THR A 157 4.53 -10.27 -22.70
CA THR A 157 4.04 -11.66 -22.60
C THR A 157 5.14 -12.71 -22.37
N ASN A 158 6.42 -12.35 -22.52
CA ASN A 158 7.55 -13.27 -22.36
C ASN A 158 8.29 -13.01 -21.04
N SER A 159 7.82 -13.62 -19.95
CA SER A 159 8.33 -13.46 -18.58
C SER A 159 9.80 -13.85 -18.37
N GLY A 160 10.35 -14.75 -19.19
CA GLY A 160 11.75 -15.21 -19.05
C GLY A 160 12.81 -14.13 -19.33
N PHE A 161 12.49 -13.08 -20.09
CA PHE A 161 13.48 -12.10 -20.58
C PHE A 161 13.69 -10.88 -19.65
N LEU A 162 12.79 -10.65 -18.69
CA LEU A 162 12.73 -9.38 -17.93
C LEU A 162 13.08 -9.49 -16.45
N HIS A 163 13.57 -10.64 -15.98
CA HIS A 163 14.12 -10.71 -14.63
C HIS A 163 15.15 -9.59 -14.42
N ASN A 164 14.87 -8.72 -13.45
CA ASN A 164 15.68 -7.56 -13.09
C ASN A 164 15.73 -6.42 -14.14
N VAL A 165 14.69 -6.27 -14.95
CA VAL A 165 14.49 -5.09 -15.81
C VAL A 165 13.42 -4.21 -15.20
N SER A 166 13.77 -2.95 -14.95
CA SER A 166 12.84 -1.89 -14.55
C SER A 166 12.65 -0.94 -15.72
N ILE A 167 11.41 -0.61 -16.05
CA ILE A 167 11.10 0.39 -17.09
C ILE A 167 10.17 1.44 -16.50
N GLY A 168 10.68 2.65 -16.31
CA GLY A 168 9.86 3.83 -16.00
C GLY A 168 9.33 4.48 -17.27
N TYR A 169 8.19 5.15 -17.18
CA TYR A 169 7.56 5.80 -18.32
C TYR A 169 7.18 7.25 -18.01
N ASP A 170 7.58 8.16 -18.90
CA ASP A 170 7.12 9.54 -18.93
C ASP A 170 6.27 9.75 -20.18
N LEU A 171 5.01 10.13 -19.99
CA LEU A 171 4.04 10.33 -21.06
C LEU A 171 3.57 11.76 -21.14
N VAL A 172 3.42 12.25 -22.37
CA VAL A 172 2.67 13.47 -22.69
C VAL A 172 1.48 13.10 -23.55
N VAL A 173 0.27 13.32 -23.03
CA VAL A 173 -0.97 12.81 -23.63
C VAL A 173 -1.99 13.93 -23.86
N PRO A 174 -2.96 13.76 -24.78
CA PRO A 174 -4.07 14.70 -24.91
C PRO A 174 -4.85 14.80 -23.59
N PRO A 175 -5.37 15.97 -23.18
CA PRO A 175 -6.03 16.11 -21.88
C PRO A 175 -7.25 15.18 -21.72
N GLN A 176 -7.98 14.88 -22.79
CA GLN A 176 -9.16 14.00 -22.75
C GLN A 176 -8.83 12.49 -22.68
N THR A 177 -7.60 12.14 -22.33
CA THR A 177 -7.15 10.75 -22.25
C THR A 177 -7.78 10.04 -21.06
N ARG A 178 -8.29 8.83 -21.29
CA ARG A 178 -8.62 7.87 -20.23
C ARG A 178 -7.38 7.04 -19.95
N LEU A 179 -7.02 6.90 -18.68
CA LEU A 179 -5.79 6.25 -18.28
C LEU A 179 -6.08 5.12 -17.31
N ARG A 180 -5.59 3.93 -17.65
CA ARG A 180 -5.40 2.82 -16.73
C ARG A 180 -3.90 2.64 -16.54
N SER A 181 -3.43 2.60 -15.30
CA SER A 181 -2.00 2.41 -15.01
C SER A 181 -1.82 1.52 -13.80
N SER A 182 -1.02 0.47 -13.96
CA SER A 182 -0.75 -0.53 -12.93
C SER A 182 0.75 -0.69 -12.72
N THR A 183 1.21 -0.48 -11.49
CA THR A 183 2.60 -0.67 -11.07
C THR A 183 2.74 -1.70 -9.95
N GLY A 184 3.84 -2.43 -9.91
CA GLY A 184 4.18 -3.31 -8.78
C GLY A 184 4.70 -2.49 -7.58
N SER A 185 5.72 -1.68 -7.81
CA SER A 185 6.37 -0.88 -6.75
C SER A 185 6.77 0.52 -7.18
N GLY A 186 6.52 0.90 -8.44
CA GLY A 186 6.83 2.23 -8.94
C GLY A 186 5.83 3.28 -8.45
N ASP A 187 6.35 4.45 -8.09
CA ASP A 187 5.53 5.64 -7.82
C ASP A 187 4.85 6.13 -9.11
N GLN A 188 3.65 6.71 -8.98
CA GLN A 188 2.92 7.23 -10.13
C GLN A 188 2.52 8.69 -9.89
N THR A 189 2.85 9.56 -10.84
CA THR A 189 2.47 10.98 -10.83
C THR A 189 1.64 11.30 -12.06
N ILE A 190 0.35 11.59 -11.86
CA ILE A 190 -0.60 11.88 -12.93
C ILE A 190 -1.14 13.30 -12.76
N GLU A 191 -1.04 14.11 -13.81
CA GLU A 191 -1.43 15.52 -13.78
C GLU A 191 -2.32 15.91 -14.97
N GLY A 192 -3.32 16.75 -14.72
CA GLY A 192 -3.93 17.61 -15.75
C GLY A 192 -4.86 16.92 -16.75
N LEU A 193 -5.31 15.70 -16.46
CA LEU A 193 -6.18 14.94 -17.35
C LEU A 193 -7.67 15.27 -17.11
N GLN A 194 -8.45 15.22 -18.18
CA GLN A 194 -9.89 15.50 -18.22
C GLN A 194 -10.71 14.23 -18.50
N GLY A 195 -10.05 13.07 -18.66
CA GLY A 195 -10.72 11.77 -18.74
C GLY A 195 -10.59 11.00 -17.43
N GLN A 196 -11.37 9.93 -17.32
CA GLN A 196 -11.37 9.01 -16.17
C GLN A 196 -9.99 8.36 -15.95
N LEU A 197 -9.63 8.22 -14.67
CA LEU A 197 -8.40 7.55 -14.23
C LEU A 197 -8.69 6.30 -13.39
N GLU A 198 -7.92 5.25 -13.65
CA GLU A 198 -7.83 4.03 -12.82
C GLU A 198 -6.36 3.72 -12.60
N ILE A 199 -5.87 3.99 -11.39
CA ILE A 199 -4.44 3.94 -11.04
C ILE A 199 -4.24 2.94 -9.90
N GLU A 200 -3.39 1.95 -10.12
CA GLU A 200 -3.13 0.86 -9.17
C GLU A 200 -1.63 0.74 -8.91
N THR A 201 -1.22 0.59 -7.65
CA THR A 201 0.16 0.25 -7.28
C THR A 201 0.22 -0.78 -6.17
N GLY A 202 1.17 -1.70 -6.22
CA GLY A 202 1.38 -2.65 -5.12
C GLY A 202 2.07 -2.03 -3.91
N SER A 203 3.07 -1.18 -4.12
CA SER A 203 3.92 -0.65 -3.03
C SER A 203 4.45 0.78 -3.25
N GLY A 204 4.06 1.44 -4.34
CA GLY A 204 4.47 2.82 -4.63
C GLY A 204 3.50 3.85 -4.08
N ASN A 205 3.90 5.12 -4.12
CA ASN A 205 3.03 6.25 -3.80
C ASN A 205 2.29 6.74 -5.06
N LEU A 206 1.06 7.21 -4.86
CA LEU A 206 0.25 7.79 -5.92
C LEU A 206 0.10 9.29 -5.70
N LYS A 207 0.48 10.11 -6.69
CA LYS A 207 0.24 11.54 -6.70
C LYS A 207 -0.62 11.90 -7.91
N ILE A 208 -1.85 12.31 -7.66
CA ILE A 208 -2.85 12.58 -8.70
C ILE A 208 -3.33 14.02 -8.55
N SER A 209 -3.22 14.83 -9.61
CA SER A 209 -3.54 16.25 -9.54
C SER A 209 -4.25 16.77 -10.78
N ASP A 210 -5.08 17.80 -10.62
CA ASP A 210 -5.69 18.54 -11.73
C ASP A 210 -6.63 17.70 -12.62
N ILE A 211 -7.46 16.86 -12.00
CA ILE A 211 -8.30 15.92 -12.74
C ILE A 211 -9.70 16.45 -12.98
N GLY A 212 -10.11 16.46 -14.25
CA GLY A 212 -11.41 16.95 -14.70
C GLY A 212 -12.57 15.97 -14.55
N ASP A 213 -12.29 14.71 -14.25
CA ASP A 213 -13.26 13.61 -14.19
C ASP A 213 -13.01 12.72 -12.95
N THR A 214 -13.57 11.51 -12.96
CA THR A 214 -13.55 10.54 -11.87
C THR A 214 -12.16 9.88 -11.74
N VAL A 215 -11.72 9.70 -10.50
CA VAL A 215 -10.47 9.05 -10.13
C VAL A 215 -10.76 7.80 -9.30
N ARG A 216 -10.22 6.67 -9.73
CA ARG A 216 -10.05 5.47 -8.91
C ARG A 216 -8.55 5.25 -8.65
N ALA A 217 -8.15 5.17 -7.39
CA ALA A 217 -6.76 5.04 -6.98
C ALA A 217 -6.62 3.95 -5.91
N ASP A 218 -5.86 2.90 -6.20
CA ASP A 218 -5.69 1.74 -5.33
C ASP A 218 -4.20 1.54 -5.02
N SER A 219 -3.85 1.39 -3.73
CA SER A 219 -2.49 1.08 -3.29
C SER A 219 -2.45 -0.06 -2.28
N GLY A 220 -1.62 -1.07 -2.50
CA GLY A 220 -1.39 -2.12 -1.50
C GLY A 220 -0.64 -1.59 -0.28
N SER A 221 0.47 -0.89 -0.52
CA SER A 221 1.28 -0.19 0.47
C SER A 221 1.78 1.14 -0.11
N GLY A 222 1.69 2.23 0.63
CA GLY A 222 2.10 3.56 0.16
C GLY A 222 0.98 4.58 0.32
N ASP A 223 1.34 5.85 0.17
CA ASP A 223 0.41 6.96 0.37
C ASP A 223 -0.27 7.37 -0.95
N ILE A 224 -1.52 7.81 -0.84
CA ILE A 224 -2.29 8.39 -1.95
C ILE A 224 -2.49 9.89 -1.68
N GLU A 225 -1.92 10.73 -2.53
CA GLU A 225 -2.11 12.18 -2.53
C GLU A 225 -2.95 12.59 -3.75
N ILE A 226 -4.11 13.18 -3.51
CA ILE A 226 -5.06 13.63 -4.52
C ILE A 226 -5.30 15.13 -4.35
N TYR A 227 -5.14 15.90 -5.42
CA TYR A 227 -5.32 17.35 -5.40
C TYR A 227 -6.17 17.86 -6.57
N ARG A 228 -7.20 18.67 -6.29
CA ARG A 228 -8.08 19.32 -7.28
C ARG A 228 -8.68 18.33 -8.28
N VAL A 229 -9.68 17.59 -7.81
CA VAL A 229 -10.47 16.67 -8.65
C VAL A 229 -11.89 17.21 -8.79
N LYS A 230 -12.36 17.36 -10.03
CA LYS A 230 -13.72 17.84 -10.33
C LYS A 230 -14.77 16.73 -10.21
N GLY A 231 -14.40 15.49 -10.52
CA GLY A 231 -15.29 14.32 -10.45
C GLY A 231 -15.30 13.64 -9.08
N ASN A 232 -15.80 12.41 -9.05
CA ASN A 232 -15.79 11.58 -7.86
C ASN A 232 -14.40 10.96 -7.64
N VAL A 233 -14.06 10.72 -6.37
CA VAL A 233 -12.81 10.07 -5.96
C VAL A 233 -13.15 8.79 -5.23
N HIS A 234 -12.56 7.67 -5.65
CA HIS A 234 -12.51 6.41 -4.93
C HIS A 234 -11.04 6.07 -4.65
N ALA A 235 -10.66 5.97 -3.38
CA ALA A 235 -9.28 5.73 -2.96
C ALA A 235 -9.21 4.61 -1.92
N GLU A 236 -8.43 3.57 -2.18
CA GLU A 236 -8.24 2.43 -1.27
C GLU A 236 -6.75 2.21 -1.00
N VAL A 237 -6.40 2.06 0.27
CA VAL A 237 -5.02 1.80 0.70
C VAL A 237 -4.97 0.65 1.72
N GLY A 238 -4.20 -0.40 1.43
CA GLY A 238 -3.98 -1.46 2.41
C GLY A 238 -3.18 -0.98 3.62
N SER A 239 -2.02 -0.35 3.37
CA SER A 239 -1.15 0.24 4.40
C SER A 239 -0.55 1.57 3.94
N GLY A 240 -1.01 2.66 4.54
CA GLY A 240 -0.65 4.03 4.14
C GLY A 240 -1.82 4.98 4.34
N SER A 241 -1.61 6.27 4.09
CA SER A 241 -2.61 7.32 4.31
C SER A 241 -3.20 7.82 3.00
N ILE A 242 -4.43 8.33 3.07
CA ILE A 242 -5.10 9.01 1.98
C ILE A 242 -5.19 10.49 2.32
N ASN A 243 -4.68 11.35 1.44
CA ASN A 243 -4.82 12.80 1.54
C ASN A 243 -5.47 13.32 0.25
N ALA A 244 -6.71 13.78 0.35
CA ALA A 244 -7.49 14.31 -0.76
C ALA A 244 -7.90 15.76 -0.49
N THR A 245 -7.46 16.69 -1.34
CA THR A 245 -7.71 18.12 -1.19
C THR A 245 -8.38 18.74 -2.41
N GLU A 246 -9.29 19.70 -2.17
CA GLU A 246 -10.08 20.37 -3.19
C GLU A 246 -10.92 19.41 -4.06
N VAL A 247 -11.54 18.39 -3.45
CA VAL A 247 -12.43 17.44 -4.16
C VAL A 247 -13.82 18.05 -4.34
N ALA A 248 -14.27 18.18 -5.59
CA ALA A 248 -15.56 18.78 -5.90
C ALA A 248 -16.72 17.77 -5.97
N GLY A 249 -16.44 16.51 -6.30
CA GLY A 249 -17.41 15.43 -6.36
C GLY A 249 -17.61 14.68 -5.04
N GLY A 250 -18.17 13.48 -5.13
CA GLY A 250 -18.22 12.54 -4.02
C GLY A 250 -16.85 11.95 -3.70
N PHE A 251 -16.67 11.52 -2.45
CA PHE A 251 -15.45 10.88 -1.98
C PHE A 251 -15.77 9.56 -1.29
N GLU A 252 -15.09 8.50 -1.69
CA GLU A 252 -15.06 7.22 -0.99
C GLU A 252 -13.59 6.86 -0.73
N GLY A 253 -13.22 6.79 0.55
CA GLY A 253 -11.86 6.51 0.97
C GLY A 253 -11.80 5.40 2.02
N SER A 254 -10.91 4.43 1.84
CA SER A 254 -10.68 3.36 2.83
C SER A 254 -9.19 3.11 3.07
N THR A 255 -8.79 2.94 4.33
CA THR A 255 -7.42 2.52 4.68
C THR A 255 -7.36 1.51 5.82
N GLY A 256 -6.45 0.56 5.75
CA GLY A 256 -6.26 -0.44 6.80
C GLY A 256 -5.58 0.12 8.07
N SER A 257 -4.58 0.99 7.92
CA SER A 257 -3.69 1.39 9.03
C SER A 257 -3.22 2.85 9.02
N GLY A 258 -3.63 3.65 8.03
CA GLY A 258 -3.30 5.07 7.97
C GLY A 258 -4.47 6.00 8.28
N GLY A 259 -4.21 7.29 8.17
CA GLY A 259 -5.24 8.32 8.30
C GLY A 259 -5.92 8.62 6.97
N ILE A 260 -7.13 9.18 7.06
CA ILE A 260 -7.83 9.78 5.92
C ILE A 260 -7.95 11.27 6.20
N TYR A 261 -7.40 12.09 5.32
CA TYR A 261 -7.65 13.51 5.26
C TYR A 261 -8.43 13.85 3.99
N LEU A 262 -9.55 14.56 4.15
CA LEU A 262 -10.37 15.06 3.04
C LEU A 262 -10.67 16.55 3.23
N ASP A 263 -10.49 17.33 2.18
CA ASP A 263 -11.01 18.70 2.06
C ASP A 263 -11.92 18.81 0.82
N GLN A 264 -13.23 18.90 1.05
CA GLN A 264 -14.24 19.05 -0.01
C GLN A 264 -14.42 20.51 -0.42
N SER A 265 -14.29 20.77 -1.72
CA SER A 265 -14.54 22.09 -2.31
C SER A 265 -16.00 22.29 -2.73
N ALA A 266 -16.73 21.21 -3.02
CA ALA A 266 -18.15 21.24 -3.37
C ALA A 266 -18.96 20.16 -2.64
N ARG A 267 -20.29 20.25 -2.74
CA ARG A 267 -21.21 19.32 -2.07
C ARG A 267 -21.22 17.98 -2.81
N GLY A 268 -20.75 16.92 -2.15
CA GLY A 268 -20.88 15.52 -2.60
C GLY A 268 -21.05 14.56 -1.41
N PRO A 269 -21.50 13.32 -1.64
CA PRO A 269 -21.51 12.30 -0.60
C PRO A 269 -20.08 11.94 -0.17
N VAL A 270 -19.88 11.66 1.11
CA VAL A 270 -18.59 11.26 1.67
C VAL A 270 -18.75 9.94 2.41
N ARG A 271 -17.90 8.97 2.07
CA ARG A 271 -17.69 7.74 2.84
C ARG A 271 -16.20 7.62 3.17
N ALA A 272 -15.87 7.52 4.45
CA ALA A 272 -14.50 7.38 4.92
C ALA A 272 -14.38 6.27 5.96
N GLU A 273 -13.48 5.32 5.74
CA GLU A 273 -13.31 4.16 6.61
C GLU A 273 -11.84 3.92 6.94
N THR A 274 -11.49 3.77 8.22
CA THR A 274 -10.13 3.36 8.62
C THR A 274 -10.16 2.26 9.67
N GLY A 275 -9.32 1.24 9.51
CA GLY A 275 -9.13 0.21 10.53
C GLY A 275 -8.36 0.74 11.74
N SER A 276 -7.31 1.53 11.50
CA SER A 276 -6.48 2.16 12.53
C SER A 276 -5.92 3.46 11.97
N GLY A 277 -6.27 4.59 12.59
CA GLY A 277 -5.90 5.92 12.11
C GLY A 277 -6.99 6.94 12.35
N GLY A 278 -6.64 8.22 12.21
CA GLY A 278 -7.61 9.31 12.34
C GLY A 278 -8.31 9.59 11.02
N ILE A 279 -9.57 10.03 11.09
CA ILE A 279 -10.30 10.58 9.95
C ILE A 279 -10.46 12.09 10.21
N GLU A 280 -9.96 12.92 9.30
CA GLU A 280 -10.17 14.37 9.31
C GLU A 280 -10.85 14.80 8.01
N LEU A 281 -12.07 15.30 8.13
CA LEU A 281 -12.89 15.73 6.99
C LEU A 281 -13.21 17.22 7.14
N ARG A 282 -13.00 18.00 6.08
CA ARG A 282 -13.28 19.43 6.03
C ARG A 282 -14.18 19.78 4.84
N GLY A 283 -14.99 20.82 5.02
CA GLY A 283 -15.91 21.31 3.98
C GLY A 283 -17.11 20.40 3.71
N VAL A 284 -17.37 19.42 4.58
CA VAL A 284 -18.41 18.39 4.34
C VAL A 284 -19.80 19.02 4.42
N ARG A 285 -20.57 18.89 3.35
CA ARG A 285 -21.95 19.41 3.28
C ARG A 285 -22.99 18.38 2.86
N GLY A 286 -22.56 17.33 2.17
CA GLY A 286 -23.44 16.25 1.70
C GLY A 286 -23.74 15.21 2.80
N PRO A 287 -24.36 14.07 2.41
CA PRO A 287 -24.42 12.88 3.25
C PRO A 287 -23.01 12.42 3.64
N LEU A 288 -22.87 11.93 4.87
CA LEU A 288 -21.59 11.50 5.44
C LEU A 288 -21.74 10.15 6.13
N GLU A 289 -20.84 9.24 5.83
CA GLU A 289 -20.58 8.01 6.60
C GLU A 289 -19.09 7.96 6.94
N ALA A 290 -18.75 8.06 8.22
CA ALA A 290 -17.36 7.99 8.69
C ALA A 290 -17.22 6.93 9.77
N THR A 291 -16.34 5.95 9.57
CA THR A 291 -16.14 4.82 10.48
C THR A 291 -14.66 4.63 10.77
N ALA A 292 -14.28 4.56 12.05
CA ALA A 292 -12.93 4.23 12.46
C ALA A 292 -12.91 3.07 13.47
N GLY A 293 -12.10 2.04 13.24
CA GLY A 293 -11.90 0.98 14.24
C GLY A 293 -11.09 1.48 15.44
N SER A 294 -10.07 2.29 15.20
CA SER A 294 -9.31 2.96 16.27
C SER A 294 -8.74 4.26 15.76
N GLY A 295 -9.12 5.36 16.39
CA GLY A 295 -8.66 6.70 16.06
C GLY A 295 -9.75 7.76 16.19
N ASN A 296 -9.32 9.01 16.18
CA ASN A 296 -10.20 10.15 16.33
C ASN A 296 -10.85 10.48 14.99
N ILE A 297 -12.11 10.86 15.02
CA ILE A 297 -12.82 11.41 13.85
C ILE A 297 -13.06 12.89 14.10
N THR A 298 -12.55 13.75 13.20
CA THR A 298 -12.84 15.18 13.21
C THR A 298 -13.54 15.55 11.91
N VAL A 299 -14.72 16.16 12.03
CA VAL A 299 -15.51 16.62 10.88
C VAL A 299 -15.78 18.10 11.02
N GLU A 300 -15.45 18.87 9.98
CA GLU A 300 -15.76 20.28 9.86
C GLU A 300 -16.69 20.49 8.66
N GLY A 301 -17.88 21.06 8.89
CA GLY A 301 -18.87 21.18 7.84
C GLY A 301 -20.25 21.67 8.28
N ASN A 302 -21.24 21.49 7.41
CA ASN A 302 -22.64 21.82 7.68
C ASN A 302 -23.53 20.66 7.20
N PRO A 303 -24.22 19.92 8.09
CA PRO A 303 -25.02 18.77 7.70
C PRO A 303 -26.22 19.21 6.86
N MET A 304 -26.16 18.97 5.54
CA MET A 304 -27.31 19.12 4.61
C MET A 304 -27.82 17.77 4.09
N GLY A 305 -27.41 16.68 4.74
CA GLY A 305 -27.81 15.30 4.51
C GLY A 305 -27.58 14.48 5.78
N ARG A 306 -27.97 13.20 5.78
CA ARG A 306 -27.73 12.29 6.92
C ARG A 306 -26.23 12.16 7.18
N TRP A 307 -25.83 12.34 8.43
CA TRP A 307 -24.48 12.07 8.90
C TRP A 307 -24.51 10.89 9.87
N THR A 308 -23.63 9.92 9.66
CA THR A 308 -23.38 8.80 10.56
C THR A 308 -21.88 8.75 10.83
N VAL A 309 -21.48 8.91 12.09
CA VAL A 309 -20.07 8.98 12.49
C VAL A 309 -19.82 8.01 13.65
N ASN A 310 -19.01 6.98 13.41
CA ASN A 310 -18.80 5.89 14.35
C ASN A 310 -17.30 5.67 14.61
N THR A 311 -16.90 5.48 15.85
CA THR A 311 -15.55 4.98 16.19
C THR A 311 -15.61 3.97 17.34
N ASP A 312 -14.90 2.85 17.28
CA ASP A 312 -14.91 1.91 18.42
C ASP A 312 -14.03 2.48 19.55
N SER A 313 -12.90 3.09 19.22
CA SER A 313 -11.98 3.68 20.20
C SER A 313 -11.41 4.98 19.66
N GLY A 314 -11.87 6.10 20.21
CA GLY A 314 -11.44 7.43 19.81
C GLY A 314 -12.47 8.51 20.10
N ASP A 315 -11.99 9.75 20.10
CA ASP A 315 -12.86 10.91 20.24
C ASP A 315 -13.50 11.29 18.89
N VAL A 316 -14.76 11.70 18.94
CA VAL A 316 -15.45 12.34 17.80
C VAL A 316 -15.55 13.83 18.06
N ARG A 317 -15.08 14.65 17.10
CA ARG A 317 -15.17 16.10 17.15
C ARG A 317 -15.89 16.62 15.92
N LEU A 318 -17.06 17.22 16.12
CA LEU A 318 -17.77 17.94 15.07
C LEU A 318 -17.59 19.45 15.28
N LYS A 319 -17.14 20.13 14.23
CA LYS A 319 -17.13 21.60 14.13
C LYS A 319 -18.17 22.00 13.09
N LEU A 320 -19.33 22.45 13.56
CA LEU A 320 -20.47 22.72 12.70
C LEU A 320 -20.65 24.23 12.52
N ALA A 321 -21.30 24.64 11.43
CA ALA A 321 -21.74 26.02 11.27
C ALA A 321 -22.69 26.42 12.41
N SER A 322 -22.59 27.66 12.92
CA SER A 322 -23.37 28.13 14.08
C SER A 322 -24.90 28.08 13.90
N GLU A 323 -25.32 28.14 12.64
CA GLU A 323 -26.69 28.12 12.17
C GLU A 323 -27.15 26.73 11.69
N ALA A 324 -26.32 25.70 11.84
CA ALA A 324 -26.67 24.34 11.45
C ALA A 324 -27.85 23.82 12.28
N ALA A 325 -28.87 23.30 11.58
CA ALA A 325 -30.07 22.75 12.18
C ALA A 325 -30.19 21.25 11.85
N PHE A 326 -30.26 20.43 12.89
CA PHE A 326 -30.21 18.98 12.77
C PHE A 326 -30.84 18.27 13.97
N ASP A 327 -31.28 17.04 13.74
CA ASP A 327 -31.74 16.13 14.77
C ASP A 327 -30.53 15.30 15.23
N LEU A 328 -30.11 15.47 16.48
CA LEU A 328 -28.93 14.83 17.06
C LEU A 328 -29.33 13.55 17.80
N ASP A 329 -28.63 12.46 17.49
CA ASP A 329 -28.56 11.25 18.30
C ASP A 329 -27.08 10.92 18.54
N ALA A 330 -26.60 11.19 19.75
CA ALA A 330 -25.22 10.94 20.14
C ALA A 330 -25.15 9.99 21.34
N HIS A 331 -24.30 8.96 21.22
CA HIS A 331 -24.13 7.93 22.24
C HIS A 331 -22.65 7.56 22.45
N THR A 332 -22.25 7.39 23.70
CA THR A 332 -20.94 6.83 24.08
C THR A 332 -21.09 5.79 25.18
N ASP A 333 -20.42 4.63 25.08
CA ASP A 333 -20.46 3.64 26.17
C ASP A 333 -19.51 4.02 27.33
N SER A 334 -18.35 4.59 27.02
CA SER A 334 -17.39 5.07 28.01
C SER A 334 -16.78 6.41 27.58
N GLY A 335 -17.29 7.50 28.17
CA GLY A 335 -16.81 8.84 27.87
C GLY A 335 -17.77 9.93 28.32
N SER A 336 -17.71 11.08 27.67
CA SER A 336 -18.63 12.19 27.90
C SER A 336 -19.05 12.86 26.60
N ILE A 337 -20.27 13.37 26.59
CA ILE A 337 -20.80 14.15 25.47
C ILE A 337 -20.85 15.63 25.88
N SER A 338 -20.28 16.50 25.03
CA SER A 338 -20.32 17.95 25.22
C SER A 338 -20.76 18.67 23.95
N ILE A 339 -21.70 19.61 24.10
CA ILE A 339 -22.22 20.44 23.02
C ILE A 339 -22.15 21.92 23.42
N SER A 340 -21.66 22.77 22.51
CA SER A 340 -21.55 24.22 22.76
C SER A 340 -22.72 25.02 22.17
N GLN A 341 -23.53 24.41 21.32
CA GLN A 341 -24.65 25.03 20.63
C GLN A 341 -25.95 24.91 21.44
N PRO A 342 -26.87 25.90 21.38
CA PRO A 342 -28.17 25.78 22.03
C PRO A 342 -28.97 24.59 21.46
N ILE A 343 -29.25 23.60 22.29
CA ILE A 343 -30.02 22.40 21.93
C ILE A 343 -31.38 22.41 22.62
N THR A 344 -32.44 22.15 21.84
CA THR A 344 -33.75 21.79 22.41
C THR A 344 -33.74 20.30 22.64
N VAL A 345 -33.40 19.89 23.86
CA VAL A 345 -33.32 18.48 24.26
C VAL A 345 -34.72 17.85 24.15
N GLN A 346 -34.79 16.67 23.55
CA GLN A 346 -36.00 15.85 23.50
C GLN A 346 -35.64 14.44 23.95
N GLY A 347 -36.16 14.01 25.12
CA GLY A 347 -35.96 12.65 25.62
C GLY A 347 -34.86 12.52 26.68
N ALA A 348 -34.17 11.36 26.68
CA ALA A 348 -33.17 11.02 27.67
C ALA A 348 -31.93 11.92 27.56
N GLN A 349 -31.43 12.35 28.73
CA GLN A 349 -30.22 13.14 28.85
C GLN A 349 -29.36 12.49 29.95
N GLY A 350 -28.24 11.91 29.53
CA GLY A 350 -27.25 11.31 30.41
C GLY A 350 -25.85 11.83 30.09
N PRO A 351 -24.84 11.48 30.89
CA PRO A 351 -23.43 11.77 30.53
C PRO A 351 -23.00 11.06 29.23
N GLU A 352 -23.68 9.96 28.89
CA GLU A 352 -23.36 9.00 27.84
C GLU A 352 -24.33 9.02 26.64
N GLU A 353 -25.51 9.64 26.77
CA GLU A 353 -26.53 9.71 25.71
C GLU A 353 -27.08 11.14 25.62
N LEU A 354 -27.13 11.68 24.41
CA LEU A 354 -27.71 12.99 24.12
C LEU A 354 -28.58 12.92 22.86
N ARG A 355 -29.88 13.18 23.06
CA ARG A 355 -30.86 13.25 21.98
C ARG A 355 -31.61 14.59 21.98
N GLY A 356 -31.77 15.19 20.80
CA GLY A 356 -32.50 16.44 20.72
C GLY A 356 -32.41 17.12 19.36
N LYS A 357 -33.11 18.26 19.28
CA LYS A 357 -33.15 19.11 18.09
C LYS A 357 -32.25 20.32 18.28
N VAL A 358 -31.27 20.49 17.41
CA VAL A 358 -30.40 21.67 17.37
C VAL A 358 -30.97 22.67 16.38
N GLN A 359 -31.11 23.95 16.78
CA GLN A 359 -31.65 25.03 15.94
C GLN A 359 -33.00 24.72 15.24
N GLY A 360 -33.90 24.00 15.92
CA GLY A 360 -35.21 23.61 15.37
C GLY A 360 -35.25 22.23 14.69
N GLY A 361 -34.10 21.54 14.60
CA GLY A 361 -34.00 20.19 14.06
C GLY A 361 -33.77 20.16 12.55
N GLY A 362 -33.83 18.97 11.94
CA GLY A 362 -33.68 18.85 10.49
C GLY A 362 -33.16 17.49 10.04
N VAL A 363 -31.98 17.49 9.42
CA VAL A 363 -31.36 16.24 8.97
C VAL A 363 -30.84 15.43 10.16
N PRO A 364 -30.85 14.08 10.09
CA PRO A 364 -30.34 13.25 11.17
C PRO A 364 -28.81 13.29 11.21
N VAL A 365 -28.27 13.47 12.41
CA VAL A 365 -26.84 13.37 12.73
C VAL A 365 -26.69 12.35 13.86
N GLU A 366 -26.17 11.18 13.49
CA GLU A 366 -25.95 10.03 14.37
C GLU A 366 -24.46 9.91 14.68
N ILE A 367 -24.12 9.83 15.96
CA ILE A 367 -22.73 9.76 16.42
C ILE A 367 -22.63 8.66 17.47
N ALA A 368 -21.71 7.71 17.28
CA ALA A 368 -21.43 6.67 18.27
C ALA A 368 -19.93 6.52 18.55
N THR A 369 -19.58 6.33 19.81
CA THR A 369 -18.25 5.83 20.20
C THR A 369 -18.34 4.80 21.32
N ALA A 370 -17.61 3.68 21.24
CA ALA A 370 -17.61 2.74 22.37
C ALA A 370 -16.70 3.24 23.50
N SER A 371 -15.57 3.86 23.16
CA SER A 371 -14.67 4.47 24.14
C SER A 371 -14.08 5.78 23.60
N GLY A 372 -14.55 6.90 24.12
CA GLY A 372 -14.05 8.23 23.76
C GLY A 372 -15.06 9.32 24.04
N ASN A 373 -14.65 10.58 23.85
CA ASN A 373 -15.54 11.71 24.04
C ASN A 373 -16.17 12.16 22.73
N ILE A 374 -17.41 12.61 22.82
CA ILE A 374 -18.10 13.28 21.72
C ILE A 374 -18.12 14.77 22.02
N GLN A 375 -17.59 15.57 21.11
CA GLN A 375 -17.59 17.03 21.23
C GLN A 375 -18.18 17.68 19.98
N ILE A 376 -19.23 18.47 20.18
CA ILE A 376 -19.93 19.19 19.13
C ILE A 376 -19.79 20.69 19.41
N ARG A 377 -19.22 21.43 18.46
CA ARG A 377 -18.93 22.86 18.58
C ARG A 377 -19.60 23.65 17.48
#